data_AF-A2I831-F1
#
_entry.id   AF-A2I831-F1
#
_cell.length_a   1.000
_cell.length_b   1.000
_cell.length_c   1.000
_cell.angle_alpha   90.00
_cell.angle_beta   90.00
_cell.angle_gamma   90.00
#
_symmetry.space_group_name_H-M   'P 1'
#
loop_
_entity.id
_entity.type
_entity.pdbx_description
1 polymer ?
#
loop_
_entity_poly.entity_id
_entity_poly.type
_entity_poly.pdbx_seq_one_letter_code
_entity_poly.pdbx_strand_id
1 'polypeptide(L)'
;KTNPEYIYAPLKEIPPADIPKNKKLLTDGYACEVRCQNIYLTTGYAGSKNGSRDRATELAVKLLQKRIEVRVVRRKFKHTFGEDLVVCQIGMSSYEFPPALKPPEDLVVLGKDA
;
A
#
# COMPACT_ATOMS: atom_id res chain seq x y z
N LYS A 1 -13.19 -15.97 -6.36
CA LYS A 1 -12.83 -15.13 -5.19
C LYS A 1 -11.33 -15.24 -5.01
N THR A 2 -10.60 -14.11 -5.04
CA THR A 2 -9.15 -14.08 -4.85
C THR A 2 -8.85 -13.63 -3.44
N ASN A 3 -7.94 -14.32 -2.75
CA ASN A 3 -7.51 -13.94 -1.40
C ASN A 3 -6.61 -12.70 -1.48
N PRO A 4 -6.62 -11.83 -0.46
CA PRO A 4 -5.68 -10.71 -0.40
C PRO A 4 -4.25 -11.19 -0.21
N GLU A 5 -3.31 -10.46 -0.77
CA GLU A 5 -1.88 -10.63 -0.59
C GLU A 5 -1.36 -9.69 0.50
N TYR A 6 -0.40 -10.18 1.28
CA TYR A 6 0.24 -9.42 2.35
C TYR A 6 1.75 -9.36 2.09
N ILE A 7 2.25 -8.17 1.79
CA ILE A 7 3.69 -7.92 1.60
C ILE A 7 4.23 -7.28 2.87
N TYR A 8 5.36 -7.78 3.36
CA TYR A 8 5.99 -7.29 4.58
C TYR A 8 7.35 -6.69 4.29
N ALA A 9 7.65 -5.57 4.94
CA ALA A 9 8.98 -4.96 4.94
C ALA A 9 9.37 -4.57 6.36
N PRO A 10 10.56 -4.96 6.85
CA PRO A 10 11.10 -4.46 8.11
C PRO A 10 11.24 -2.93 8.06
N LEU A 11 10.87 -2.23 9.12
CA LEU A 11 10.97 -0.75 9.15
C LEU A 11 12.41 -0.26 8.99
N LYS A 12 13.39 -1.05 9.43
CA LYS A 12 14.82 -0.79 9.23
C LYS A 12 15.27 -0.75 7.76
N GLU A 13 14.50 -1.35 6.85
CA GLU A 13 14.79 -1.37 5.41
C GLU A 13 14.07 -0.24 4.65
N ILE A 14 13.17 0.48 5.33
CA ILE A 14 12.43 1.60 4.78
C ILE A 14 13.16 2.88 5.20
N PRO A 15 13.47 3.79 4.26
CA PRO A 15 14.07 5.08 4.61
C PRO A 15 13.22 5.83 5.66
N PRO A 16 13.81 6.44 6.70
CA PRO A 16 13.03 7.14 7.73
C PRO A 16 12.09 8.24 7.19
N ALA A 17 12.45 8.87 6.07
CA ALA A 17 11.62 9.86 5.37
C ALA A 17 10.34 9.28 4.76
N ASP A 18 10.36 7.98 4.45
CA ASP A 18 9.27 7.22 3.83
C ASP A 18 8.32 6.59 4.89
N ILE A 19 8.69 6.68 6.18
CA ILE A 19 7.86 6.21 7.30
C ILE A 19 6.92 7.35 7.75
N PRO A 20 5.61 7.09 7.91
CA PRO A 20 4.66 8.12 8.34
C PRO A 20 5.07 8.80 9.66
N LYS A 21 5.15 10.15 9.65
CA LYS A 21 5.69 11.00 10.74
C LYS A 21 5.07 10.78 12.12
N ASN A 22 3.85 10.24 12.20
CA ASN A 22 3.16 9.92 13.46
C ASN A 22 3.63 8.62 14.13
N LYS A 23 4.66 7.94 13.61
CA LYS A 23 5.16 6.65 14.12
C LYS A 23 6.61 6.69 14.59
N LYS A 24 7.08 7.82 15.13
CA LYS A 24 8.42 8.03 15.72
C LYS A 24 8.84 6.99 16.80
N LEU A 25 7.94 6.09 17.22
CA LEU A 25 8.17 5.08 18.25
C LEU A 25 8.52 3.68 17.72
N LEU A 26 8.53 3.45 16.41
CA LEU A 26 8.78 2.12 15.83
C LEU A 26 10.06 2.14 14.98
N THR A 27 11.21 2.26 15.62
CA THR A 27 12.51 2.00 14.97
C THR A 27 12.73 0.51 14.72
N ASP A 28 12.00 -0.34 15.44
CA ASP A 28 11.92 -1.78 15.24
C ASP A 28 10.46 -2.17 14.97
N GLY A 29 10.24 -2.98 13.93
CA GLY A 29 8.90 -3.37 13.50
C GLY A 29 8.77 -3.69 12.02
N TYR A 30 7.52 -3.79 11.56
CA TYR A 30 7.16 -4.15 10.19
C TYR A 30 6.12 -3.19 9.62
N ALA A 31 6.28 -2.89 8.33
CA ALA A 31 5.21 -2.43 7.47
C ALA A 31 4.56 -3.65 6.78
N CYS A 32 3.24 -3.63 6.65
CA CYS A 32 2.47 -4.62 5.91
C CYS A 32 1.59 -3.91 4.89
N GLU A 33 1.85 -4.17 3.61
CA GLU A 33 1.04 -3.71 2.49
C GLU A 33 0.03 -4.80 2.11
N VAL A 34 -1.24 -4.43 2.02
CA VAL A 34 -2.34 -5.32 1.62
C VAL A 34 -2.71 -5.02 0.18
N ARG A 35 -2.79 -6.07 -0.64
CA ARG A 35 -3.18 -5.95 -2.05
C ARG A 35 -4.24 -6.98 -2.41
N CYS A 36 -5.04 -6.68 -3.41
CA CYS A 36 -5.99 -7.63 -4.00
C CYS A 36 -5.87 -7.54 -5.53
N GLN A 37 -5.55 -8.64 -6.20
CA GLN A 37 -5.31 -8.65 -7.66
C GLN A 37 -4.31 -7.57 -8.09
N ASN A 38 -3.18 -7.47 -7.37
CA ASN A 38 -2.14 -6.44 -7.55
C ASN A 38 -2.55 -4.99 -7.29
N ILE A 39 -3.81 -4.72 -6.97
CA ILE A 39 -4.30 -3.40 -6.55
C ILE A 39 -3.94 -3.17 -5.08
N TYR A 40 -3.19 -2.12 -4.80
CA TYR A 40 -2.88 -1.67 -3.46
C TYR A 40 -4.12 -1.17 -2.72
N LEU A 41 -4.30 -1.61 -1.47
CA LEU A 41 -5.38 -1.15 -0.59
C LEU A 41 -4.84 -0.21 0.48
N THR A 42 -3.98 -0.72 1.37
CA THR A 42 -3.50 0.00 2.56
C THR A 42 -2.14 -0.52 3.02
N THR A 43 -1.41 0.32 3.75
CA THR A 43 -0.21 -0.09 4.51
C THR A 43 -0.44 0.09 6.01
N GLY A 44 -0.33 -1.00 6.76
CA GLY A 44 -0.27 -1.00 8.22
C GLY A 44 1.17 -1.01 8.70
N TYR A 45 1.43 -0.47 9.90
CA TYR A 45 2.75 -0.54 10.53
C TYR A 45 2.60 -0.82 12.01
N ALA A 46 3.39 -1.75 12.56
CA ALA A 46 3.42 -2.11 13.97
C ALA A 46 4.77 -2.74 14.35
N GLY A 47 5.01 -2.97 15.65
CA GLY A 47 6.23 -3.63 16.15
C GLY A 47 6.37 -5.12 15.80
N SER A 48 5.34 -5.74 15.20
CA SER A 48 5.36 -7.16 14.81
C SER A 48 4.67 -7.37 13.45
N LYS A 49 5.01 -8.48 12.76
CA LYS A 49 4.36 -8.86 11.49
C LYS A 49 2.84 -8.97 11.65
N ASN A 50 2.37 -9.69 12.66
CA ASN A 50 0.94 -9.86 12.93
C ASN A 50 0.27 -8.51 13.22
N GLY A 51 0.84 -7.68 14.10
CA GLY A 51 0.28 -6.37 14.40
C GLY A 51 0.22 -5.46 13.17
N SER A 52 1.23 -5.53 12.29
CA SER A 52 1.25 -4.74 11.06
C SER A 52 0.15 -5.18 10.09
N ARG A 53 -0.09 -6.50 9.98
CA ARG A 53 -1.16 -7.10 9.17
C ARG A 53 -2.54 -6.72 9.70
N ASP A 54 -2.75 -6.84 11.00
CA ASP A 54 -4.04 -6.55 11.63
C ASP A 54 -4.38 -5.07 11.41
N ARG A 55 -3.39 -4.18 11.57
CA ARG A 55 -3.55 -2.75 11.30
C ARG A 55 -3.84 -2.45 9.83
N ALA A 56 -3.15 -3.12 8.91
CA ALA A 56 -3.38 -2.93 7.48
C ALA A 56 -4.79 -3.39 7.07
N THR A 57 -5.22 -4.55 7.59
CA THR A 57 -6.54 -5.14 7.35
C THR A 57 -7.65 -4.26 7.93
N GLU A 58 -7.49 -3.75 9.15
CA GLU A 58 -8.45 -2.82 9.76
C GLU A 58 -8.63 -1.57 8.90
N LEU A 59 -7.53 -0.98 8.41
CA LEU A 59 -7.59 0.17 7.50
C LEU A 59 -8.26 -0.19 6.17
N ALA A 60 -7.99 -1.38 5.63
CA ALA A 60 -8.59 -1.85 4.37
C ALA A 60 -10.10 -2.00 4.53
N VAL A 61 -10.59 -2.63 5.61
CA VAL A 61 -12.02 -2.77 5.89
C VAL A 61 -12.69 -1.40 6.00
N LYS A 62 -12.08 -0.45 6.72
CA LYS A 62 -12.59 0.93 6.82
C LYS A 62 -12.63 1.65 5.48
N LEU A 63 -11.65 1.41 4.60
CA LEU A 63 -11.62 1.96 3.24
C LEU A 63 -12.76 1.38 2.39
N LEU A 64 -12.92 0.06 2.42
CA LEU A 64 -13.94 -0.67 1.64
C LEU A 64 -15.39 -0.37 2.07
N GLN A 65 -15.59 0.15 3.28
CA GLN A 65 -16.89 0.65 3.75
C GLN A 65 -17.29 1.99 3.13
N LYS A 66 -16.39 2.68 2.43
CA LYS A 66 -16.65 3.96 1.78
C LYS A 66 -16.89 3.80 0.28
N ARG A 67 -17.32 4.87 -0.37
CA ARG A 67 -17.30 4.96 -1.84
C ARG A 67 -15.84 5.04 -2.30
N ILE A 68 -15.40 4.03 -3.04
CA ILE A 68 -14.01 3.88 -3.50
C ILE A 68 -13.93 3.81 -5.03
N GLU A 69 -12.75 4.10 -5.54
CA GLU A 69 -12.37 3.94 -6.94
C GLU A 69 -10.94 3.40 -7.02
N VAL A 70 -10.60 2.82 -8.17
CA VAL A 70 -9.23 2.38 -8.50
C VAL A 70 -8.60 3.44 -9.40
N ARG A 71 -7.40 3.89 -9.05
CA ARG A 71 -6.64 4.86 -9.84
C ARG A 71 -5.23 4.36 -10.10
N VAL A 72 -4.65 4.79 -11.21
CA VAL A 72 -3.21 4.69 -11.45
C VAL A 72 -2.55 5.90 -10.81
N VAL A 73 -1.58 5.67 -9.92
CA VAL A 73 -0.80 6.73 -9.28
C VAL A 73 0.69 6.41 -9.36
N ARG A 74 1.54 7.43 -9.27
CA ARG A 74 3.00 7.21 -9.19
C ARG A 74 3.39 6.96 -7.74
N ARG A 75 3.83 5.75 -7.42
CA ARG A 75 4.37 5.39 -6.09
C ARG A 75 5.86 5.15 -6.17
N LYS A 76 6.55 5.56 -5.10
CA LYS A 76 7.97 5.32 -4.91
C LYS A 76 8.19 3.88 -4.47
N PHE A 77 9.15 3.19 -5.05
CA PHE A 77 9.68 1.91 -4.58
C PHE A 77 11.20 2.04 -4.49
N LYS A 78 11.76 1.99 -3.28
CA LYS A 78 13.19 2.24 -3.03
C LYS A 78 13.65 3.61 -3.60
N HIS A 79 14.30 3.62 -4.76
CA HIS A 79 14.82 4.82 -5.41
C HIS A 79 14.14 5.14 -6.75
N THR A 80 13.17 4.33 -7.17
CA THR A 80 12.47 4.50 -8.44
C THR A 80 11.01 4.84 -8.19
N PHE A 81 10.40 5.49 -9.18
CA PHE A 81 8.95 5.75 -9.20
C PHE A 81 8.36 4.93 -10.33
N GLY A 82 7.27 4.21 -10.05
CA GLY A 82 6.51 3.48 -11.06
C GLY A 82 5.02 3.75 -10.91
N GLU A 83 4.27 3.40 -11.95
CA GLU A 83 2.82 3.43 -11.93
C GLU A 83 2.30 2.27 -11.09
N ASP A 84 1.33 2.56 -10.22
CA ASP A 84 0.76 1.56 -9.33
C ASP A 84 -0.76 1.73 -9.26
N LEU A 85 -1.48 0.61 -9.24
CA LEU A 85 -2.94 0.60 -9.08
C LEU A 85 -3.26 0.68 -7.60
N VAL A 86 -4.00 1.71 -7.20
CA VAL A 86 -4.38 1.94 -5.80
C VAL A 86 -5.89 2.10 -5.67
N VAL A 87 -6.43 1.62 -4.55
CA VAL A 87 -7.78 1.96 -4.11
C VAL A 87 -7.75 3.23 -3.29
N CYS A 88 -8.61 4.19 -3.62
CA CYS A 88 -8.81 5.39 -2.82
C CYS A 88 -10.28 5.77 -2.72
N GLN A 89 -10.62 6.58 -1.72
CA GLN A 89 -11.97 7.10 -1.55
C GLN A 89 -12.29 8.12 -2.66
N ILE A 90 -13.50 8.02 -3.23
CA ILE A 90 -13.96 8.95 -4.27
C ILE A 90 -13.96 10.38 -3.74
N GLY A 91 -13.48 11.32 -4.55
CA GLY A 91 -13.45 12.75 -4.24
C GLY A 91 -12.24 13.20 -3.43
N MET A 92 -11.30 12.31 -3.09
CA MET A 92 -10.01 12.71 -2.53
C MET A 92 -9.04 13.11 -3.66
N SER A 93 -8.57 14.36 -3.61
CA SER A 93 -7.65 14.94 -4.60
C SER A 93 -6.17 14.78 -4.25
N SER A 94 -5.82 14.60 -2.96
CA SER A 94 -4.44 14.66 -2.48
C SER A 94 -4.10 13.54 -1.48
N TYR A 95 -4.33 12.28 -1.85
CA TYR A 95 -3.86 11.18 -1.00
C TYR A 95 -2.36 10.96 -1.25
N GLU A 96 -1.52 11.31 -0.27
CA GLU A 96 -0.12 10.90 -0.27
C GLU A 96 -0.06 9.42 0.08
N PHE A 97 0.15 8.57 -0.93
CA PHE A 97 0.32 7.14 -0.73
C PHE A 97 1.71 6.88 -0.15
N PRO A 98 1.83 5.96 0.83
CA PRO A 98 3.15 5.52 1.28
C PRO A 98 3.90 4.83 0.14
N PRO A 99 5.23 4.79 0.18
CA PRO A 99 6.02 4.03 -0.77
C PRO A 99 5.56 2.57 -0.85
N ALA A 100 5.66 1.99 -2.05
CA ALA A 100 5.32 0.61 -2.30
C ALA A 100 6.32 -0.32 -1.62
N LEU A 101 5.83 -1.46 -1.12
CA LEU A 101 6.69 -2.51 -0.55
C LEU A 101 7.09 -3.59 -1.56
N LYS A 102 6.37 -3.68 -2.69
CA LYS A 102 6.76 -4.49 -3.84
C LYS A 102 7.01 -3.59 -5.06
N PRO A 103 7.85 -4.01 -6.02
CA PRO A 103 7.99 -3.28 -7.27
C PRO A 103 6.61 -3.14 -7.94
N PRO A 104 6.30 -1.97 -8.51
CA PRO A 104 5.15 -1.85 -9.39
C PRO A 104 5.32 -2.84 -10.54
N GLU A 105 4.29 -3.63 -10.81
CA GLU A 105 4.29 -4.52 -11.96
C GLU A 105 4.13 -3.66 -13.21
N ASP A 106 4.78 -4.06 -14.31
CA ASP A 106 4.47 -3.50 -15.62
C ASP A 106 2.96 -3.68 -15.82
N LEU A 107 2.23 -2.55 -15.84
CA LEU A 107 0.82 -2.56 -16.13
C LEU A 107 0.68 -3.02 -17.58
N VAL A 108 0.57 -4.33 -17.77
CA VAL A 108 0.08 -4.90 -19.02
C VAL A 108 -1.38 -4.48 -19.05
N VAL A 109 -1.62 -3.31 -19.66
CA VAL A 109 -2.96 -2.87 -20.00
C VAL A 109 -3.52 -3.97 -20.89
N LEU A 110 -4.39 -4.82 -20.32
CA LEU A 110 -5.21 -5.75 -21.07
C LEU A 110 -6.22 -4.90 -21.85
N GLY A 111 -5.72 -4.27 -22.89
CA GLY A 111 -6.40 -3.30 -23.73
C GLY A 111 -5.78 -3.39 -25.12
N LYS A 112 -5.94 -4.55 -25.74
CA LYS A 112 -5.92 -4.74 -27.20
C LYS A 112 -6.37 -6.17 -27.46
N ASP A 113 -7.67 -6.30 -27.69
CA ASP A 113 -8.23 -7.07 -28.81
C ASP A 113 -9.66 -6.54 -28.97
N ALA A 114 -9.79 -5.62 -29.94
CA ALA A 114 -11.06 -5.15 -30.49
C ALA A 114 -11.42 -6.03 -31.70
#